data_AF-A0A9D1SPD7-F1
#
_entry.id   AF-A0A9D1SPD7-F1
#
_cell.length_a   1.000
_cell.length_b   1.000
_cell.length_c   1.000
_cell.angle_alpha   90.00
_cell.angle_beta   90.00
_cell.angle_gamma   90.00
#
_symmetry.space_group_name_H-M   'P 1'
#
loop_
_entity.id
_entity.type
_entity.pdbx_description
1 polymer ?
#
loop_
_entity_poly.entity_id
_entity_poly.type
_entity_poly.pdbx_seq_one_letter_code
_entity_poly.pdbx_strand_id
1 'polypeptide(L)'
;ATVKLNVLFLNPHVEAEGEIVCKIVGCCDRCLAETEKTEVLPFHQIFFKDNAEEDGYCYFGSKLDATKAVCDEIALSLPTLFLCKPDCKGLCPVCGKDLNKGECGCSREKQNVFSALKNLKF
;
A
#
# COMPACT_ATOMS: atom_id res chain seq x y z
N ALA A 1 -0.07 -13.91 3.15
CA ALA A 1 0.48 -13.92 1.78
C ALA A 1 0.91 -15.35 1.43
N THR A 2 0.92 -15.70 0.16
CA THR A 2 1.52 -16.95 -0.36
C THR A 2 2.79 -16.56 -1.11
N VAL A 3 3.90 -17.25 -0.86
CA VAL A 3 5.19 -16.94 -1.48
C VAL A 3 5.71 -18.19 -2.18
N LYS A 4 6.16 -18.04 -3.43
CA LYS A 4 6.84 -19.10 -4.19
C LYS A 4 8.21 -18.58 -4.56
N LEU A 5 9.26 -19.22 -4.02
CA LEU A 5 10.65 -18.81 -4.25
C LEU A 5 11.45 -19.95 -4.86
N ASN A 6 12.27 -19.62 -5.84
CA ASN A 6 13.43 -20.39 -6.26
C ASN A 6 14.63 -19.88 -5.48
N VAL A 7 15.34 -20.77 -4.81
CA VAL A 7 16.45 -20.41 -3.90
C VAL A 7 17.73 -21.07 -4.39
N LEU A 8 18.75 -20.26 -4.67
CA LEU A 8 20.07 -20.69 -5.12
C LEU A 8 21.11 -20.38 -4.03
N PHE A 9 21.78 -21.42 -3.55
CA PHE A 9 22.85 -21.27 -2.55
C PHE A 9 24.18 -21.03 -3.27
N LEU A 10 24.66 -19.80 -3.21
CA LEU A 10 25.87 -19.31 -3.88
C LEU A 10 26.88 -18.84 -2.84
N ASN A 11 27.58 -19.78 -2.19
CA ASN A 11 28.49 -19.45 -1.08
C ASN A 11 29.40 -18.24 -1.39
N PRO A 12 29.39 -17.16 -0.57
CA PRO A 12 28.79 -17.07 0.77
C PRO A 12 27.33 -16.59 0.84
N HIS A 13 26.68 -16.22 -0.26
CA HIS A 13 25.32 -15.66 -0.29
C HIS A 13 24.27 -16.67 -0.75
N VAL A 14 23.00 -16.31 -0.57
CA VAL A 14 21.85 -17.05 -1.11
C VAL A 14 21.01 -16.08 -1.90
N GLU A 15 20.68 -16.43 -3.14
CA GLU A 15 19.79 -15.65 -3.98
C GLU A 15 18.40 -16.29 -3.98
N ALA A 16 17.37 -15.49 -3.78
CA ALA A 16 15.98 -15.93 -3.77
C ALA A 16 15.16 -15.08 -4.75
N GLU A 17 14.57 -15.74 -5.73
CA GLU A 17 13.72 -15.11 -6.75
C GLU A 17 12.34 -15.76 -6.78
N GLY A 18 11.30 -14.99 -7.07
CA GLY A 18 9.99 -15.56 -7.27
C GLY A 18 8.85 -14.56 -7.18
N GLU A 19 7.73 -15.01 -6.62
CA GLU A 19 6.49 -14.26 -6.60
C GLU A 19 5.84 -14.29 -5.22
N ILE A 20 5.37 -13.13 -4.77
CA ILE A 20 4.53 -12.94 -3.60
C ILE A 20 3.11 -12.66 -4.08
N VAL A 21 2.15 -13.48 -3.66
CA VAL A 21 0.72 -13.20 -3.80
C VAL A 21 0.19 -12.77 -2.44
N CYS A 22 -0.20 -11.51 -2.31
CA CYS A 22 -0.72 -10.96 -1.06
C CYS A 22 -2.14 -10.41 -1.22
N LYS A 23 -2.91 -10.52 -0.14
CA LYS A 23 -4.25 -9.97 -0.04
C LYS A 23 -4.18 -8.83 0.98
N ILE A 24 -4.44 -7.62 0.52
CA ILE A 24 -4.46 -6.40 1.33
C ILE A 24 -5.90 -6.12 1.69
N VAL A 25 -6.20 -6.11 3.00
CA VAL A 25 -7.52 -5.81 3.54
C VAL A 25 -7.43 -4.51 4.31
N GLY A 26 -8.35 -3.59 4.03
CA GLY A 26 -8.39 -2.29 4.68
C GLY A 26 -9.65 -1.51 4.32
N CYS A 27 -9.65 -0.22 4.62
CA CYS A 27 -10.77 0.66 4.33
C CYS A 27 -10.44 1.56 3.15
N CYS A 28 -11.44 1.85 2.32
CA CYS A 28 -11.31 2.81 1.24
C CYS A 28 -11.00 4.21 1.80
N ASP A 29 -9.92 4.84 1.35
CA ASP A 29 -9.50 6.17 1.84
C ASP A 29 -10.54 7.28 1.59
N ARG A 30 -11.45 7.06 0.65
CA ARG A 30 -12.46 8.06 0.26
C ARG A 30 -13.82 7.83 0.90
N CYS A 31 -14.31 6.58 0.95
CA CYS A 31 -15.66 6.27 1.43
C CYS A 31 -15.70 5.39 2.67
N LEU A 32 -14.54 4.98 3.20
CA LEU A 32 -14.36 4.12 4.38
C LEU A 32 -14.98 2.73 4.28
N ALA A 33 -15.51 2.34 3.12
CA ALA A 33 -15.99 0.98 2.90
C ALA A 33 -14.84 -0.02 3.02
N GLU A 34 -15.09 -1.14 3.69
CA GLU A 34 -14.17 -2.28 3.70
C GLU A 34 -13.90 -2.74 2.27
N THR A 35 -12.63 -2.92 1.96
CA THR A 35 -12.18 -3.32 0.63
C THR A 35 -10.98 -4.23 0.72
N GLU A 36 -10.87 -5.07 -0.29
CA GLU A 36 -9.81 -6.04 -0.43
C GLU A 36 -9.18 -5.89 -1.81
N LYS A 37 -7.86 -5.98 -1.88
CA LYS A 37 -7.11 -6.08 -3.13
C LYS A 37 -6.14 -7.24 -3.07
N THR A 38 -6.00 -7.94 -4.19
CA THR A 38 -4.98 -8.97 -4.34
C THR A 38 -3.88 -8.40 -5.22
N GLU A 39 -2.65 -8.41 -4.72
CA GLU A 39 -1.47 -7.97 -5.45
C GLU A 39 -0.55 -9.17 -5.70
N VAL A 40 0.11 -9.12 -6.86
CA VAL A 40 1.11 -10.09 -7.28
C VAL A 40 2.41 -9.32 -7.47
N LEU A 41 3.38 -9.58 -6.60
CA LEU A 41 4.64 -8.83 -6.53
C LEU A 41 5.80 -9.74 -6.95
N PRO A 42 6.69 -9.27 -7.84
CA PRO A 42 7.96 -9.95 -8.03
C PRO A 42 8.77 -9.88 -6.74
N PHE A 43 9.55 -10.91 -6.46
CA PHE A 43 10.47 -10.95 -5.33
C PHE A 43 11.86 -11.30 -5.85
N HIS A 44 12.85 -10.48 -5.50
CA HIS A 44 14.26 -10.74 -5.78
C HIS A 44 15.08 -10.19 -4.62
N GLN A 45 15.74 -11.07 -3.87
CA GLN A 45 16.54 -10.69 -2.71
C GLN A 45 17.78 -11.57 -2.55
N ILE A 46 18.86 -10.95 -2.07
CA ILE A 46 20.12 -11.61 -1.74
C ILE A 46 20.27 -11.65 -0.21
N PHE A 47 20.57 -12.83 0.32
CA PHE A 47 20.80 -13.08 1.73
C PHE A 47 22.28 -13.36 1.99
N PHE A 48 22.85 -12.69 2.99
CA PHE A 48 24.25 -12.83 3.38
C PHE A 48 24.40 -13.72 4.61
N LYS A 49 25.53 -14.42 4.69
CA LYS A 49 25.79 -15.33 5.81
C LYS A 49 26.22 -14.54 7.05
N ASP A 50 25.54 -14.77 8.17
CA ASP A 50 25.85 -14.26 9.53
C ASP A 50 25.81 -12.72 9.69
N ASN A 51 26.23 -11.95 8.70
CA ASN A 51 26.20 -10.50 8.68
C ASN A 51 25.89 -9.99 7.26
N ALA A 52 25.04 -8.99 7.18
CA ALA A 52 24.78 -8.25 5.96
C ALA A 52 25.36 -6.84 6.14
N GLU A 53 26.06 -6.34 5.12
CA GLU A 53 26.40 -4.93 5.06
C GLU A 53 25.11 -4.11 4.86
N GLU A 54 25.11 -2.84 5.31
CA GLU A 54 24.00 -1.88 5.40
C GLU A 54 22.67 -2.31 4.73
N ASP A 55 21.64 -2.53 5.56
CA ASP A 55 20.24 -2.84 5.21
C ASP A 55 19.97 -4.16 4.45
N GLY A 56 20.95 -5.06 4.33
CA GLY A 56 20.74 -6.40 3.75
C GLY A 56 20.09 -7.44 4.70
N TYR A 57 19.65 -8.56 4.13
CA TYR A 57 19.07 -9.68 4.88
C TYR A 57 20.10 -10.76 5.19
N CYS A 58 20.03 -11.36 6.37
CA CYS A 58 20.93 -12.44 6.79
C CYS A 58 20.26 -13.82 6.76
N TYR A 59 21.08 -14.86 6.62
CA TYR A 59 20.72 -16.23 6.98
C TYR A 59 21.76 -16.81 7.95
N PHE A 60 21.34 -17.80 8.74
CA PHE A 60 22.17 -18.40 9.79
C PHE A 60 22.22 -19.92 9.63
N GLY A 61 23.42 -20.48 9.51
CA GLY A 61 23.60 -21.92 9.27
C GLY A 61 22.87 -22.36 8.00
N SER A 62 21.88 -23.24 8.15
CA SER A 62 20.99 -23.72 7.07
C SER A 62 19.59 -23.09 7.11
N LYS A 63 19.36 -22.10 7.97
CA LYS A 63 18.07 -21.43 8.14
C LYS A 63 18.08 -20.08 7.45
N LEU A 64 17.24 -19.94 6.42
CA LEU A 64 16.92 -18.68 5.76
C LEU A 64 15.51 -18.25 6.20
N ASP A 65 15.40 -17.10 6.85
CA ASP A 65 14.12 -16.51 7.23
C ASP A 65 13.81 -15.33 6.29
N ALA A 66 12.97 -15.59 5.28
CA ALA A 66 12.57 -14.59 4.31
C ALA A 66 11.45 -13.67 4.83
N THR A 67 10.95 -13.86 6.05
CA THR A 67 9.75 -13.17 6.54
C THR A 67 9.91 -11.65 6.48
N LYS A 68 11.05 -11.13 6.98
CA LYS A 68 11.30 -9.69 6.95
C LYS A 68 11.39 -9.17 5.52
N ALA A 69 12.16 -9.82 4.65
CA ALA A 69 12.33 -9.43 3.26
C ALA A 69 11.00 -9.40 2.48
N VAL A 70 10.16 -10.41 2.68
CA VAL A 70 8.82 -10.48 2.09
C VAL A 70 7.92 -9.36 2.63
N CYS A 71 7.95 -9.11 3.94
CA CYS A 71 7.16 -8.02 4.54
C CYS A 71 7.61 -6.64 4.05
N ASP A 72 8.91 -6.41 3.91
CA ASP A 72 9.46 -5.15 3.41
C ASP A 72 9.03 -4.94 1.94
N GLU A 73 9.09 -5.96 1.10
CA GLU A 73 8.60 -5.90 -0.29
C GLU A 73 7.10 -5.57 -0.36
N ILE A 74 6.27 -6.25 0.45
CA ILE A 74 4.83 -5.96 0.54
C ILE A 74 4.59 -4.52 1.03
N ALA A 75 5.37 -4.05 2.00
CA ALA A 75 5.23 -2.70 2.54
C ALA A 75 5.57 -1.63 1.50
N LEU A 76 6.64 -1.85 0.73
CA LEU A 76 7.06 -0.98 -0.37
C LEU A 76 6.05 -0.96 -1.53
N SER A 77 5.34 -2.07 -1.75
CA SER A 77 4.32 -2.16 -2.79
C SER A 77 2.96 -1.55 -2.41
N LEU A 78 2.76 -1.13 -1.16
CA LEU A 78 1.46 -0.62 -0.72
C LEU A 78 1.09 0.64 -1.53
N PRO A 79 -0.15 0.72 -2.04
CA PRO A 79 -0.58 1.88 -2.80
C PRO A 79 -0.68 3.10 -1.87
N THR A 80 -0.29 4.27 -2.38
CA THR A 80 -0.48 5.55 -1.68
C THR A 80 -1.94 5.94 -1.51
N LEU A 81 -2.84 5.34 -2.30
CA LEU A 81 -4.27 5.52 -2.22
C LEU A 81 -5.01 4.17 -2.34
N PHE A 82 -5.56 3.70 -1.24
CA PHE A 82 -6.32 2.47 -1.14
C PHE A 82 -7.81 2.74 -1.37
N LEU A 83 -8.24 2.67 -2.64
CA LEU A 83 -9.64 2.86 -3.03
C LEU A 83 -10.38 1.54 -3.25
N CYS A 84 -11.67 1.48 -2.86
CA CYS A 84 -12.57 0.37 -3.21
C CYS A 84 -12.85 0.23 -4.71
N LYS A 85 -12.67 1.32 -5.47
CA LYS A 85 -12.71 1.37 -6.93
C LYS A 85 -12.01 2.61 -7.46
N PRO A 86 -11.50 2.62 -8.72
CA PRO A 86 -10.72 3.74 -9.26
C PRO A 86 -11.46 5.09 -9.24
N ASP A 87 -12.77 5.07 -9.45
CA ASP A 87 -13.65 6.25 -9.54
C ASP A 87 -14.42 6.53 -8.24
N CYS A 88 -13.96 6.04 -7.08
CA CYS A 88 -14.66 6.21 -5.80
C CYS A 88 -14.94 7.70 -5.52
N LYS A 89 -16.23 8.04 -5.38
CA LYS A 89 -16.70 9.42 -5.17
C LYS A 89 -16.48 9.92 -3.73
N GLY A 90 -16.27 8.98 -2.80
CA GLY A 90 -16.01 9.27 -1.39
C GLY A 90 -17.21 9.76 -0.60
N LEU A 91 -16.95 10.24 0.61
CA LEU A 91 -17.96 10.86 1.46
C LEU A 91 -18.15 12.34 1.11
N CYS A 92 -19.36 12.84 1.31
CA CYS A 92 -19.63 14.26 1.29
C CYS A 92 -18.84 14.95 2.42
N PRO A 93 -18.03 15.99 2.14
CA PRO A 93 -17.25 16.69 3.17
C PRO A 93 -18.12 17.52 4.13
N VAL A 94 -19.41 17.72 3.80
CA VAL A 94 -20.35 18.49 4.63
C VAL A 94 -21.16 17.59 5.56
N CYS A 95 -21.70 16.47 5.04
CA CYS A 95 -22.64 15.63 5.80
C CYS A 95 -22.20 14.17 5.97
N GLY A 96 -21.06 13.76 5.40
CA GLY A 96 -20.56 12.39 5.50
C GLY A 96 -21.31 11.34 4.67
N LYS A 97 -22.33 11.73 3.88
CA LYS A 97 -23.05 10.79 2.99
C LYS A 97 -22.10 10.18 1.95
N ASP A 98 -22.14 8.86 1.79
CA ASP A 98 -21.44 8.15 0.73
C ASP A 98 -21.98 8.54 -0.65
N LEU A 99 -21.18 9.28 -1.42
CA LEU A 99 -21.53 9.79 -2.74
C LEU A 99 -21.58 8.69 -3.80
N ASN A 100 -21.06 7.50 -3.50
CA ASN A 100 -21.22 6.33 -4.38
C ASN A 100 -22.66 5.81 -4.39
N LYS A 101 -23.45 6.07 -3.33
CA LYS A 101 -24.86 5.67 -3.20
C LYS A 101 -25.84 6.73 -3.70
N GLY A 102 -25.33 7.83 -4.26
CA GLY A 102 -26.12 8.94 -4.81
C GLY A 102 -25.74 10.29 -4.22
N GLU A 103 -26.24 11.36 -4.83
CA GLU A 103 -25.87 12.71 -4.44
C GLU A 103 -26.43 13.12 -3.07
N CYS A 104 -25.71 14.03 -2.40
CA CYS A 104 -26.21 14.76 -1.26
C CYS A 104 -26.77 16.12 -1.72
N GLY A 105 -27.78 16.65 -1.02
CA GLY A 105 -28.30 18.00 -1.27
C GLY A 105 -27.44 19.14 -0.69
N CYS A 106 -26.24 18.86 -0.17
CA CYS A 106 -25.39 19.88 0.42
C CYS A 106 -24.90 20.87 -0.65
N SER A 107 -24.98 22.17 -0.33
CA SER A 107 -24.36 23.22 -1.15
C SER A 107 -22.85 22.99 -1.21
N ARG A 108 -22.29 23.00 -2.42
CA ARG A 108 -20.84 22.88 -2.67
C ARG A 108 -20.18 24.23 -2.88
N GLU A 109 -20.79 25.31 -2.39
CA GLU A 109 -20.13 26.61 -2.42
C GLU A 109 -18.76 26.50 -1.74
N LYS A 110 -17.70 26.68 -2.54
CA LYS A 110 -16.33 26.71 -2.05
C LYS A 110 -16.18 27.91 -1.13
N GLN A 111 -16.41 27.71 0.16
CA GLN A 111 -15.98 28.63 1.19
C GLN A 111 -14.51 28.33 1.49
N ASN A 112 -13.60 29.10 0.88
CA ASN A 112 -12.21 29.19 1.31
C ASN A 112 -12.02 30.40 2.24
N VAL A 113 -10.84 30.53 2.85
CA VAL A 113 -10.54 31.64 3.78
C VAL A 113 -10.69 33.02 3.12
N PHE A 114 -10.52 33.09 1.80
CA PHE A 114 -10.67 34.31 1.01
C PHE A 114 -12.11 34.60 0.57
N SER A 115 -13.08 33.76 0.94
CA SER A 115 -14.51 33.98 0.58
C SER A 115 -15.05 35.27 1.17
N ALA A 116 -14.53 35.71 2.32
CA ALA A 116 -14.85 36.98 2.94
C ALA A 116 -14.45 38.20 2.08
N LEU A 117 -13.51 38.03 1.15
CA LEU A 117 -13.00 39.11 0.30
C LEU A 117 -13.81 39.29 -0.99
N LYS A 118 -14.81 38.45 -1.26
CA LYS A 118 -15.59 38.47 -2.52
C LYS A 118 -16.31 39.80 -2.80
N ASN A 119 -16.55 40.61 -1.76
CA ASN A 119 -17.32 41.86 -1.86
C ASN A 119 -16.45 43.12 -1.70
N LEU A 120 -15.12 43.01 -1.69
CA LEU A 120 -14.25 44.19 -1.68
C LEU A 120 -14.24 44.81 -3.07
N LYS A 121 -14.83 46.01 -3.19
CA LYS A 121 -14.72 46.86 -4.36
C LYS A 121 -13.52 47.80 -4.16
N PHE A 122 -12.59 47.80 -5.10
CA PHE A 122 -11.55 48.82 -5.25
C PHE A 122 -12.09 49.98 -6.09
#